data_AF-A0A925VMZ8-F1
#
_entry.id   AF-A0A925VMZ8-F1
#
_cell.length_a   1.000
_cell.length_b   1.000
_cell.length_c   1.000
_cell.angle_alpha   90.00
_cell.angle_beta   90.00
_cell.angle_gamma   90.00
#
_symmetry.space_group_name_H-M   'P 1'
#
loop_
_entity.id
_entity.type
_entity.pdbx_description
1 polymer ?
#
loop_
_entity_poly.entity_id
_entity_poly.type
_entity_poly.pdbx_seq_one_letter_code
_entity_poly.pdbx_strand_id
1 'polypeptide(L)'
;MRSRPITLFVVALALLLACSPSGAATNAAPAIGGCPLFPQDNIWNAPVDTLPVDVRSAQYVASIGAGAGLKADFGAGLYEEKPIGIPFITVPAGQAMVPVSFGYDDESDPGPYPVPRTAPIEGGPDGTGDRHVLVVQQDTCKLYELFDAHPNPDGSWQAGSGAVYDLRGNALRPAGWTSADAAGLPILPGLARYEEVAAGAILHALRFTAQRTRRAYVWPARHFASS
;
A
#
# COMPACT_ATOMS: atom_id res chain seq x y z
N MET A 1 -65.51 39.76 46.74
CA MET A 1 -64.30 38.93 46.91
C MET A 1 -64.33 37.77 45.92
N ARG A 2 -63.62 37.88 44.80
CA ARG A 2 -63.23 36.73 43.95
C ARG A 2 -61.89 37.09 43.31
N SER A 3 -60.83 36.59 43.91
CA SER A 3 -59.44 36.67 43.46
C SER A 3 -59.24 35.77 42.23
N ARG A 4 -58.69 36.33 41.15
CA ARG A 4 -58.27 35.57 39.95
C ARG A 4 -56.79 35.18 40.11
N PRO A 5 -56.40 33.92 39.88
CA PRO A 5 -55.01 33.51 40.00
C PRO A 5 -54.20 33.97 38.78
N ILE A 6 -52.98 34.47 39.04
CA ILE A 6 -51.98 34.82 38.04
C ILE A 6 -51.19 33.55 37.72
N THR A 7 -51.29 33.05 36.49
CA THR A 7 -50.50 31.91 36.02
C THR A 7 -49.13 32.42 35.54
N LEU A 8 -48.07 32.04 36.25
CA LEU A 8 -46.68 32.34 35.90
C LEU A 8 -46.22 31.39 34.79
N PHE A 9 -45.91 31.89 33.60
CA PHE A 9 -45.26 31.11 32.54
C PHE A 9 -43.75 31.06 32.78
N VAL A 10 -43.23 29.90 33.18
CA VAL A 10 -41.78 29.62 33.21
C VAL A 10 -41.36 29.21 31.80
N VAL A 11 -40.59 30.06 31.13
CA VAL A 11 -39.95 29.72 29.85
C VAL A 11 -38.68 28.93 30.16
N ALA A 12 -38.73 27.61 29.94
CA ALA A 12 -37.56 26.75 30.02
C ALA A 12 -36.67 26.98 28.78
N LEU A 13 -35.50 27.57 29.00
CA LEU A 13 -34.47 27.76 27.96
C LEU A 13 -33.78 26.40 27.71
N ALA A 14 -34.18 25.70 26.65
CA ALA A 14 -33.51 24.49 26.20
C ALA A 14 -32.15 24.86 25.57
N LEU A 15 -31.05 24.54 26.25
CA LEU A 15 -29.72 24.55 25.64
C LEU A 15 -29.66 23.43 24.60
N LEU A 16 -29.80 23.80 23.32
CA LEU A 16 -29.43 22.96 22.20
C LEU A 16 -27.90 22.81 22.21
N LEU A 17 -27.41 21.68 22.74
CA LEU A 17 -26.06 21.21 22.41
C LEU A 17 -26.04 20.97 20.90
N ALA A 18 -25.48 21.92 20.15
CA ALA A 18 -25.13 21.71 18.76
C ALA A 18 -24.05 20.61 18.74
N CYS A 19 -24.48 19.39 18.42
CA CYS A 19 -23.57 18.32 18.05
C CYS A 19 -22.94 18.79 16.74
N SER A 20 -21.71 19.32 16.81
CA SER A 20 -20.93 19.61 15.62
C SER A 20 -20.89 18.32 14.80
N PRO A 21 -21.25 18.34 13.50
CA PRO A 21 -21.00 17.18 12.67
C PRO A 21 -19.49 16.94 12.72
N SER A 22 -19.08 15.78 13.25
CA SER A 22 -17.73 15.27 13.06
C SER A 22 -17.43 15.44 11.57
N GLY A 23 -16.44 16.27 11.24
CA GLY A 23 -16.09 16.53 9.86
C GLY A 23 -15.96 15.20 9.14
N ALA A 24 -16.74 15.01 8.08
CA ALA A 24 -16.55 13.87 7.20
C ALA A 24 -15.06 13.86 6.86
N ALA A 25 -14.36 12.79 7.23
CA ALA A 25 -12.99 12.59 6.79
C ALA A 25 -13.03 12.74 5.28
N THR A 26 -12.40 13.80 4.77
CA THR A 26 -12.17 13.89 3.33
C THR A 26 -11.40 12.63 2.99
N ASN A 27 -11.96 11.76 2.14
CA ASN A 27 -11.29 10.58 1.57
C ASN A 27 -10.12 11.03 0.67
N ALA A 28 -9.20 11.84 1.22
CA ALA A 28 -7.96 12.17 0.59
C ALA A 28 -7.14 10.89 0.54
N ALA A 29 -6.66 10.54 -0.65
CA ALA A 29 -5.77 9.41 -0.81
C ALA A 29 -4.59 9.56 0.18
N PRO A 30 -4.18 8.46 0.84
CA PRO A 30 -3.06 8.49 1.78
C PRO A 30 -1.83 9.07 1.08
N ALA A 31 -1.05 9.88 1.81
CA ALA A 31 0.12 10.56 1.28
C ALA A 31 1.38 10.18 2.09
N ILE A 32 2.47 9.93 1.38
CA ILE A 32 3.78 9.58 1.94
C ILE A 32 4.81 10.56 1.41
N GLY A 33 5.53 11.23 2.31
CA GLY A 33 6.58 12.20 1.93
C GLY A 33 6.05 13.35 1.07
N GLY A 34 4.78 13.77 1.25
CA GLY A 34 4.15 14.80 0.44
C GLY A 34 3.62 14.33 -0.92
N CYS A 35 3.71 13.02 -1.22
CA CYS A 35 3.21 12.43 -2.44
C CYS A 35 1.93 11.63 -2.20
N PRO A 36 0.89 11.79 -3.04
CA PRO A 36 -0.28 10.92 -2.96
C PRO A 36 0.14 9.47 -3.26
N LEU A 37 -0.58 8.48 -2.75
CA LEU A 37 -0.47 7.09 -3.20
C LEU A 37 -1.54 6.80 -4.25
N PHE A 38 -1.27 7.35 -5.44
CA PHE A 38 -2.18 7.39 -6.59
C PHE A 38 -3.36 8.34 -6.46
N PRO A 39 -3.92 8.79 -7.61
CA PRO A 39 -5.19 9.52 -7.66
C PRO A 39 -6.35 8.78 -6.99
N GLN A 40 -7.39 9.52 -6.58
CA GLN A 40 -8.59 8.93 -5.98
C GLN A 40 -9.36 8.01 -6.93
N ASP A 41 -9.27 8.24 -8.24
CA ASP A 41 -9.88 7.39 -9.28
C ASP A 41 -8.98 6.23 -9.74
N ASN A 42 -7.85 6.01 -9.05
CA ASN A 42 -6.97 4.88 -9.29
C ASN A 42 -7.58 3.57 -8.79
N ILE A 43 -7.21 2.45 -9.42
CA ILE A 43 -7.60 1.09 -9.02
C ILE A 43 -7.33 0.76 -7.55
N TRP A 44 -6.29 1.33 -6.94
CA TRP A 44 -5.97 1.10 -5.53
C TRP A 44 -6.96 1.79 -4.58
N ASN A 45 -7.60 2.86 -5.03
CA ASN A 45 -8.54 3.67 -4.26
C ASN A 45 -10.01 3.45 -4.70
N ALA A 46 -10.23 2.53 -5.64
CA ALA A 46 -11.56 2.22 -6.16
C ALA A 46 -12.30 1.22 -5.24
N PRO A 47 -13.50 1.55 -4.75
CA PRO A 47 -14.32 0.61 -3.99
C PRO A 47 -14.80 -0.55 -4.87
N VAL A 48 -14.78 -1.77 -4.33
CA VAL A 48 -15.12 -3.01 -5.05
C VAL A 48 -16.36 -3.74 -4.50
N ASP A 49 -16.98 -3.19 -3.46
CA ASP A 49 -18.11 -3.77 -2.73
C ASP A 49 -19.42 -3.81 -3.53
N THR A 50 -19.49 -3.07 -4.63
CA THR A 50 -20.65 -3.04 -5.55
C THR A 50 -20.41 -3.77 -6.87
N LEU A 51 -19.21 -4.31 -7.09
CA LEU A 51 -18.88 -5.03 -8.32
C LEU A 51 -19.53 -6.41 -8.36
N PRO A 52 -19.87 -6.93 -9.56
CA PRO A 52 -20.35 -8.29 -9.69
C PRO A 52 -19.33 -9.29 -9.13
N VAL A 53 -19.81 -10.20 -8.28
CA VAL A 53 -18.99 -11.31 -7.78
C VAL A 53 -18.69 -12.26 -8.94
N ASP A 54 -17.41 -12.62 -9.10
CA ASP A 54 -17.00 -13.60 -10.11
C ASP A 54 -17.71 -14.94 -9.89
N VAL A 55 -18.18 -15.58 -10.97
CA VAL A 55 -18.90 -16.86 -10.93
C VAL A 55 -18.10 -18.00 -10.29
N ARG A 56 -16.76 -17.87 -10.20
CA ARG A 56 -15.84 -18.81 -9.55
C ARG A 56 -15.38 -18.35 -8.17
N SER A 57 -15.87 -17.24 -7.63
CA SER A 57 -15.43 -16.68 -6.34
C SER A 57 -15.41 -17.72 -5.20
N ALA A 58 -16.46 -18.54 -5.07
CA ALA A 58 -16.52 -19.60 -4.07
C ALA A 58 -15.38 -20.63 -4.22
N GLN A 59 -14.96 -20.94 -5.46
CA GLN A 59 -13.85 -21.85 -5.73
C GLN A 59 -12.50 -21.20 -5.37
N TYR A 60 -12.34 -19.90 -5.64
CA TYR A 60 -11.14 -19.15 -5.26
C TYR A 60 -10.99 -19.09 -3.74
N VAL A 61 -12.04 -18.72 -3.01
CA VAL A 61 -12.03 -18.67 -1.54
C VAL A 61 -11.77 -20.06 -0.93
N ALA A 62 -12.39 -21.12 -1.48
CA ALA A 62 -12.11 -22.49 -1.03
C ALA A 62 -10.65 -22.91 -1.26
N SER A 63 -10.05 -22.52 -2.39
CA SER A 63 -8.64 -22.80 -2.70
C SER A 63 -7.66 -22.01 -1.84
N ILE A 64 -8.00 -20.77 -1.46
CA ILE A 64 -7.19 -19.96 -0.54
C ILE A 64 -7.28 -20.53 0.89
N GLY A 65 -8.47 -21.01 1.27
CA GLY A 65 -8.76 -21.62 2.55
C GLY A 65 -9.75 -20.77 3.34
N ALA A 66 -11.05 -21.03 3.15
CA ALA A 66 -12.14 -20.26 3.76
C ALA A 66 -12.11 -20.19 5.31
N GLY A 67 -11.46 -21.17 5.96
CA GLY A 67 -11.26 -21.21 7.42
C GLY A 67 -9.80 -21.05 7.85
N ALA A 68 -8.89 -20.74 6.92
CA ALA A 68 -7.49 -20.53 7.26
C ALA A 68 -7.31 -19.14 7.89
N GLY A 69 -6.45 -19.05 8.91
CA GLY A 69 -6.05 -17.77 9.46
C GLY A 69 -5.20 -16.99 8.46
N LEU A 70 -5.46 -15.69 8.30
CA LEU A 70 -4.57 -14.80 7.57
C LEU A 70 -3.34 -14.52 8.44
N LYS A 71 -2.15 -14.75 7.88
CA LYS A 71 -0.92 -14.22 8.47
C LYS A 71 -0.91 -12.71 8.24
N ALA A 72 -0.99 -11.94 9.32
CA ALA A 72 -0.74 -10.50 9.26
C ALA A 72 0.77 -10.30 9.02
N ASP A 73 1.13 -9.91 7.81
CA ASP A 73 2.53 -9.66 7.42
C ASP A 73 2.90 -8.18 7.60
N PHE A 74 2.48 -7.63 8.73
CA PHE A 74 2.71 -6.25 9.16
C PHE A 74 2.67 -6.20 10.69
N GLY A 75 3.37 -5.24 11.28
CA GLY A 75 3.37 -5.05 12.73
C GLY A 75 4.62 -4.32 13.23
N ALA A 76 4.74 -4.26 14.55
CA ALA A 76 5.95 -3.80 15.22
C ALA A 76 6.74 -5.00 15.75
N GLY A 77 8.07 -4.88 15.78
CA GLY A 77 8.96 -5.87 16.38
C GLY A 77 9.50 -6.90 15.38
N LEU A 78 9.71 -8.12 15.87
CA LEU A 78 10.37 -9.19 15.12
C LEU A 78 9.42 -10.38 14.89
N TYR A 79 9.49 -10.96 13.70
CA TYR A 79 8.95 -12.27 13.34
C TYR A 79 10.12 -13.15 12.93
N GLU A 80 10.28 -14.32 13.56
CA GLU A 80 11.44 -15.20 13.34
C GLU A 80 12.79 -14.45 13.45
N GLU A 81 12.91 -13.60 14.49
CA GLU A 81 14.09 -12.77 14.78
C GLU A 81 14.42 -11.69 13.74
N LYS A 82 13.56 -11.51 12.72
CA LYS A 82 13.71 -10.48 11.68
C LYS A 82 12.61 -9.42 11.78
N PRO A 83 12.86 -8.17 11.36
CA PRO A 83 11.81 -7.15 11.30
C PRO A 83 10.60 -7.65 10.50
N ILE A 84 9.40 -7.53 11.09
CA ILE A 84 8.15 -7.96 10.45
C ILE A 84 7.68 -6.94 9.39
N GLY A 85 7.15 -7.45 8.28
CA GLY A 85 6.56 -6.66 7.20
C GLY A 85 7.59 -6.04 6.25
N ILE A 86 7.07 -5.31 5.26
CA ILE A 86 7.88 -4.71 4.20
C ILE A 86 8.14 -3.23 4.52
N PRO A 87 9.39 -2.84 4.83
CA PRO A 87 9.71 -1.46 5.14
C PRO A 87 9.80 -0.60 3.88
N PHE A 88 9.63 0.71 4.05
CA PHE A 88 9.86 1.70 3.00
C PHE A 88 10.60 2.92 3.56
N ILE A 89 11.17 3.73 2.66
CA ILE A 89 11.81 5.00 3.02
C ILE A 89 11.39 6.10 2.04
N THR A 90 11.36 7.34 2.52
CA THR A 90 11.23 8.53 1.69
C THR A 90 12.58 9.20 1.50
N VAL A 91 12.88 9.64 0.29
CA VAL A 91 14.13 10.36 -0.03
C VAL A 91 13.82 11.68 -0.72
N PRO A 92 14.64 12.73 -0.55
CA PRO A 92 14.42 14.00 -1.24
C PRO A 92 14.58 13.84 -2.76
N ALA A 93 14.01 14.76 -3.55
CA ALA A 93 14.17 14.77 -5.01
C ALA A 93 15.64 14.77 -5.48
N GLY A 94 16.54 15.38 -4.71
CA GLY A 94 17.98 15.41 -4.99
C GLY A 94 18.77 14.18 -4.55
N GLN A 95 18.11 13.10 -4.09
CA GLN A 95 18.78 11.86 -3.73
C GLN A 95 19.63 11.34 -4.89
N ALA A 96 20.89 11.00 -4.60
CA ALA A 96 21.81 10.48 -5.61
C ALA A 96 21.25 9.18 -6.22
N MET A 97 21.26 9.14 -7.55
CA MET A 97 20.88 7.97 -8.33
C MET A 97 22.06 6.99 -8.37
N VAL A 98 21.82 5.73 -8.04
CA VAL A 98 22.83 4.68 -8.03
C VAL A 98 22.52 3.61 -9.09
N PRO A 99 23.55 2.99 -9.69
CA PRO A 99 23.33 1.86 -10.60
C PRO A 99 22.62 0.71 -9.89
N VAL A 100 21.68 0.09 -10.60
CA VAL A 100 21.02 -1.15 -10.18
C VAL A 100 21.05 -2.12 -11.35
N SER A 101 21.52 -3.34 -11.12
CA SER A 101 21.46 -4.45 -12.08
C SER A 101 20.32 -5.40 -11.71
N PHE A 102 19.73 -6.05 -12.73
CA PHE A 102 18.54 -6.90 -12.58
C PHE A 102 18.80 -8.31 -13.10
N GLY A 103 18.19 -9.30 -12.44
CA GLY A 103 18.13 -10.68 -12.96
C GLY A 103 17.04 -10.85 -14.03
N TYR A 104 15.91 -10.18 -13.87
CA TYR A 104 14.82 -10.05 -14.84
C TYR A 104 14.90 -8.69 -15.52
N ASP A 105 15.97 -8.46 -16.28
CA ASP A 105 16.26 -7.15 -16.89
C ASP A 105 15.26 -6.77 -17.99
N ASP A 106 14.74 -7.74 -18.73
CA ASP A 106 13.74 -7.60 -19.78
C ASP A 106 12.32 -7.26 -19.28
N GLU A 107 12.07 -7.44 -17.99
CA GLU A 107 10.82 -7.11 -17.30
C GLU A 107 10.99 -6.02 -16.22
N SER A 108 12.14 -5.35 -16.16
CA SER A 108 12.46 -4.30 -15.20
C SER A 108 12.54 -2.92 -15.85
N ASP A 109 12.21 -1.87 -15.10
CA ASP A 109 12.50 -0.51 -15.57
C ASP A 109 14.01 -0.24 -15.45
N PRO A 110 14.68 0.21 -16.53
CA PRO A 110 16.11 0.49 -16.51
C PRO A 110 16.49 1.51 -15.43
N GLY A 111 17.63 1.28 -14.77
CA GLY A 111 18.18 2.22 -13.79
C GLY A 111 18.85 3.45 -14.43
N PRO A 112 19.43 4.34 -13.59
CA PRO A 112 19.68 4.21 -12.15
C PRO A 112 18.46 4.50 -11.26
N TYR A 113 18.54 4.18 -9.96
CA TYR A 113 17.45 4.36 -8.96
C TYR A 113 17.93 5.21 -7.76
N PRO A 114 17.08 5.98 -7.07
CA PRO A 114 17.46 6.82 -5.92
C PRO A 114 17.52 6.01 -4.60
N VAL A 115 18.15 4.84 -4.60
CA VAL A 115 18.18 3.93 -3.44
C VAL A 115 19.40 4.24 -2.57
N PRO A 116 19.24 4.86 -1.39
CA PRO A 116 20.37 5.13 -0.51
C PRO A 116 20.91 3.82 0.06
N ARG A 117 22.21 3.79 0.42
CA ARG A 117 22.83 2.63 1.09
C ARG A 117 22.13 2.24 2.39
N THR A 118 21.46 3.19 3.04
CA THR A 118 20.71 3.00 4.29
C THR A 118 19.26 2.57 4.06
N ALA A 119 18.84 2.30 2.82
CA ALA A 119 17.48 1.86 2.54
C ALA A 119 17.20 0.56 3.33
N PRO A 120 16.07 0.47 4.05
CA PRO A 120 15.73 -0.73 4.80
C PRO A 120 15.38 -1.85 3.82
N ILE A 121 15.78 -3.06 4.18
CA ILE A 121 15.51 -4.29 3.42
C ILE A 121 14.52 -5.11 4.23
N GLU A 122 13.48 -5.66 3.59
CA GLU A 122 12.58 -6.63 4.23
C GLU A 122 13.36 -7.80 4.85
N GLY A 123 13.03 -8.16 6.08
CA GLY A 123 13.77 -9.17 6.84
C GLY A 123 15.16 -8.71 7.32
N GLY A 124 15.52 -7.45 7.08
CA GLY A 124 16.79 -6.84 7.46
C GLY A 124 17.96 -7.17 6.52
N PRO A 125 19.16 -6.61 6.78
CA PRO A 125 20.35 -6.81 5.95
C PRO A 125 20.71 -8.27 5.71
N ASP A 126 20.53 -9.12 6.73
CA ASP A 126 20.80 -10.56 6.71
C ASP A 126 19.52 -11.40 6.46
N GLY A 127 18.47 -10.81 5.90
CA GLY A 127 17.24 -11.53 5.52
C GLY A 127 17.50 -12.48 4.35
N THR A 128 16.85 -13.64 4.33
CA THR A 128 16.99 -14.64 3.25
C THR A 128 15.71 -14.82 2.42
N GLY A 129 14.69 -14.00 2.67
CA GLY A 129 13.41 -14.00 1.95
C GLY A 129 13.44 -13.13 0.69
N ASP A 130 12.32 -12.49 0.39
CA ASP A 130 12.15 -11.69 -0.83
C ASP A 130 12.98 -10.39 -0.85
N ARG A 131 13.40 -9.89 0.33
CA ARG A 131 14.32 -8.75 0.47
C ARG A 131 13.87 -7.52 -0.32
N HIS A 132 12.60 -7.16 -0.20
CA HIS A 132 12.07 -5.98 -0.86
C HIS A 132 12.72 -4.69 -0.34
N VAL A 133 12.92 -3.72 -1.25
CA VAL A 133 13.33 -2.34 -0.93
C VAL A 133 12.40 -1.37 -1.64
N LEU A 134 11.66 -0.57 -0.86
CA LEU A 134 10.69 0.40 -1.38
C LEU A 134 11.14 1.83 -1.07
N VAL A 135 11.23 2.68 -2.10
CA VAL A 135 11.70 4.06 -1.97
C VAL A 135 10.72 5.02 -2.64
N VAL A 136 10.19 5.97 -1.88
CA VAL A 136 9.41 7.09 -2.41
C VAL A 136 10.32 8.30 -2.56
N GLN A 137 10.50 8.78 -3.79
CA GLN A 137 11.20 10.02 -4.05
C GLN A 137 10.21 11.20 -3.94
N GLN A 138 10.46 12.07 -2.96
CA GLN A 138 9.67 13.28 -2.69
C GLN A 138 9.76 14.23 -3.89
N ASP A 139 8.75 15.11 -4.02
CA ASP A 139 8.54 16.09 -5.11
C ASP A 139 8.33 15.49 -6.52
N THR A 140 9.08 14.48 -6.94
CA THR A 140 8.84 13.76 -8.20
C THR A 140 7.65 12.79 -8.06
N CYS A 141 7.40 12.31 -6.84
CA CYS A 141 6.38 11.33 -6.52
C CYS A 141 6.51 10.04 -7.34
N LYS A 142 7.75 9.62 -7.53
CA LYS A 142 8.08 8.31 -8.07
C LYS A 142 8.30 7.32 -6.92
N LEU A 143 7.69 6.16 -7.06
CA LEU A 143 7.92 5.00 -6.21
C LEU A 143 8.84 4.04 -6.95
N TYR A 144 9.93 3.64 -6.31
CA TYR A 144 10.89 2.66 -6.80
C TYR A 144 10.83 1.44 -5.90
N GLU A 145 10.61 0.27 -6.49
CA GLU A 145 10.53 -0.99 -5.75
C GLU A 145 11.48 -2.01 -6.35
N LEU A 146 12.24 -2.66 -5.49
CA LEU A 146 13.17 -3.74 -5.83
C LEU A 146 12.72 -5.04 -5.16
N PHE A 147 12.83 -6.16 -5.89
CA PHE A 147 12.76 -7.52 -5.33
C PHE A 147 14.14 -8.16 -5.34
N ASP A 148 14.41 -9.02 -4.36
CA ASP A 148 15.68 -9.71 -4.14
C ASP A 148 16.87 -8.72 -4.12
N ALA A 149 16.78 -7.68 -3.29
CA ALA A 149 17.74 -6.58 -3.31
C ALA A 149 18.99 -6.85 -2.45
N HIS A 150 20.16 -6.63 -3.04
CA HIS A 150 21.48 -6.82 -2.44
C HIS A 150 22.37 -5.58 -2.68
N PRO A 151 22.76 -4.85 -1.62
CA PRO A 151 23.66 -3.71 -1.77
C PRO A 151 25.09 -4.17 -2.02
N ASN A 152 25.78 -3.53 -2.96
CA ASN A 152 27.18 -3.79 -3.26
C ASN A 152 28.11 -2.88 -2.43
N PRO A 153 29.38 -3.28 -2.21
CA PRO A 153 30.36 -2.46 -1.48
C PRO A 153 30.59 -1.07 -2.08
N ASP A 154 30.48 -0.92 -3.40
CA ASP A 154 30.66 0.35 -4.13
C ASP A 154 29.44 1.29 -4.08
N GLY A 155 28.31 0.83 -3.55
CA GLY A 155 27.07 1.61 -3.40
C GLY A 155 26.06 1.40 -4.53
N SER A 156 26.38 0.57 -5.53
CA SER A 156 25.38 0.02 -6.45
C SER A 156 24.54 -1.06 -5.78
N TRP A 157 23.50 -1.52 -6.47
CA TRP A 157 22.65 -2.63 -6.01
C TRP A 157 22.54 -3.71 -7.09
N GLN A 158 22.43 -4.96 -6.68
CA GLN A 158 21.91 -6.05 -7.49
C GLN A 158 20.49 -6.35 -7.00
N ALA A 159 19.55 -6.53 -7.91
CA ALA A 159 18.18 -6.93 -7.60
C ALA A 159 17.73 -8.06 -8.55
N GLY A 160 16.68 -8.78 -8.17
CA GLY A 160 15.96 -9.67 -9.07
C GLY A 160 15.20 -8.85 -10.12
N SER A 161 14.34 -7.93 -9.69
CA SER A 161 13.59 -7.01 -10.55
C SER A 161 13.56 -5.59 -9.99
N GLY A 162 13.25 -4.63 -10.86
CA GLY A 162 13.04 -3.23 -10.49
C GLY A 162 11.83 -2.62 -11.20
N ALA A 163 10.99 -1.92 -10.43
CA ALA A 163 9.79 -1.27 -10.94
C ALA A 163 9.68 0.18 -10.46
N VAL A 164 9.32 1.07 -11.39
CA VAL A 164 9.10 2.49 -11.13
C VAL A 164 7.64 2.84 -11.42
N TYR A 165 7.01 3.51 -10.46
CA TYR A 165 5.63 3.94 -10.56
C TYR A 165 5.50 5.45 -10.40
N ASP A 166 4.62 6.06 -11.20
CA ASP A 166 4.21 7.45 -11.00
C ASP A 166 3.01 7.50 -10.05
N LEU A 167 3.24 7.95 -8.82
CA LEU A 167 2.18 8.00 -7.82
C LEU A 167 1.16 9.12 -8.08
N ARG A 168 1.35 9.95 -9.11
CA ARG A 168 0.35 10.94 -9.55
C ARG A 168 -0.51 10.45 -10.70
N GLY A 169 -0.21 9.28 -11.26
CA GLY A 169 -0.85 8.77 -12.46
C GLY A 169 -1.67 7.50 -12.23
N ASN A 170 -2.40 7.12 -13.28
CA ASN A 170 -3.17 5.88 -13.35
C ASN A 170 -2.54 4.85 -14.31
N ALA A 171 -1.32 5.10 -14.78
CA ALA A 171 -0.63 4.21 -15.69
C ALA A 171 -0.22 2.91 -14.97
N LEU A 172 -0.53 1.78 -15.61
CA LEU A 172 -0.07 0.46 -15.18
C LEU A 172 1.23 0.10 -15.90
N ARG A 173 2.00 -0.83 -15.32
CA ARG A 173 3.16 -1.43 -15.99
C ARG A 173 2.75 -2.11 -17.31
N PRO A 174 3.70 -2.30 -18.26
CA PRO A 174 3.46 -3.13 -19.44
C PRO A 174 2.86 -4.49 -19.06
N ALA A 175 1.91 -4.99 -19.86
CA ALA A 175 1.38 -6.33 -19.64
C ALA A 175 2.49 -7.36 -19.90
N GLY A 176 2.58 -8.36 -19.05
CA GLY A 176 3.60 -9.40 -19.08
C GLY A 176 4.87 -9.06 -18.30
N TRP A 177 5.01 -7.85 -17.75
CA TRP A 177 6.16 -7.50 -16.94
C TRP A 177 5.89 -7.74 -15.45
N THR A 178 6.79 -8.47 -14.80
CA THR A 178 6.84 -8.58 -13.34
C THR A 178 7.18 -7.25 -12.67
N SER A 179 7.21 -7.26 -11.34
CA SER A 179 7.69 -6.15 -10.52
C SER A 179 8.27 -6.68 -9.21
N ALA A 180 8.45 -5.81 -8.22
CA ALA A 180 8.72 -6.26 -6.86
C ALA A 180 7.56 -7.14 -6.34
N ASP A 181 6.31 -6.81 -6.70
CA ASP A 181 5.21 -7.76 -6.62
C ASP A 181 5.14 -8.62 -7.88
N ALA A 182 5.05 -9.94 -7.70
CA ALA A 182 5.02 -10.87 -8.84
C ALA A 182 3.78 -10.72 -9.75
N ALA A 183 2.71 -10.04 -9.32
CA ALA A 183 1.56 -9.71 -10.16
C ALA A 183 1.80 -8.50 -11.08
N GLY A 184 2.98 -7.87 -11.02
CA GLY A 184 3.33 -6.69 -11.81
C GLY A 184 2.64 -5.40 -11.31
N LEU A 185 2.38 -5.32 -10.01
CA LEU A 185 1.71 -4.21 -9.32
C LEU A 185 2.64 -3.61 -8.25
N PRO A 186 2.42 -2.37 -7.80
CA PRO A 186 3.23 -1.81 -6.71
C PRO A 186 2.88 -2.46 -5.37
N ILE A 187 3.87 -2.67 -4.50
CA ILE A 187 3.70 -3.20 -3.14
C ILE A 187 3.19 -2.12 -2.19
N LEU A 188 3.87 -0.96 -2.13
CA LEU A 188 3.61 0.08 -1.12
C LEU A 188 2.13 0.52 -1.01
N PRO A 189 1.39 0.71 -2.11
CA PRO A 189 -0.02 1.12 -2.06
C PRO A 189 -0.94 0.03 -1.49
N GLY A 190 -0.50 -1.23 -1.46
CA GLY A 190 -1.24 -2.36 -0.91
C GLY A 190 -0.90 -2.72 0.54
N LEU A 191 0.05 -2.01 1.18
CA LEU A 191 0.44 -2.27 2.56
C LEU A 191 -0.54 -1.67 3.56
N ALA A 192 -0.84 -2.41 4.63
CA ALA A 192 -1.52 -1.86 5.80
C ALA A 192 -0.54 -0.99 6.62
N ARG A 193 -0.90 0.26 6.91
CA ARG A 193 -0.04 1.18 7.66
C ARG A 193 -0.66 1.59 9.01
N TYR A 194 0.22 1.81 9.99
CA TYR A 194 -0.18 2.10 11.36
C TYR A 194 -1.03 3.37 11.46
N GLU A 195 -0.63 4.44 10.77
CA GLU A 195 -1.29 5.74 10.78
C GLU A 195 -2.74 5.67 10.27
N GLU A 196 -3.03 4.81 9.30
CA GLU A 196 -4.38 4.62 8.76
C GLU A 196 -5.27 3.83 9.73
N VAL A 197 -4.70 2.77 10.32
CA VAL A 197 -5.38 2.01 11.37
C VAL A 197 -5.67 2.90 12.58
N ALA A 198 -4.70 3.72 13.00
CA ALA A 198 -4.86 4.68 14.09
C ALA A 198 -5.89 5.78 13.75
N ALA A 199 -6.00 6.17 12.48
CA ALA A 199 -7.05 7.07 12.00
C ALA A 199 -8.44 6.39 11.90
N GLY A 200 -8.52 5.07 12.06
CA GLY A 200 -9.75 4.30 12.18
C GLY A 200 -10.22 3.60 10.89
N ALA A 201 -9.54 3.81 9.76
CA ALA A 201 -9.91 3.16 8.50
C ALA A 201 -8.73 3.07 7.52
N ILE A 202 -8.65 1.95 6.81
CA ILE A 202 -7.83 1.79 5.60
C ILE A 202 -8.79 1.94 4.42
N LEU A 203 -8.51 2.89 3.53
CA LEU A 203 -9.42 3.30 2.46
C LEU A 203 -8.93 2.91 1.05
N HIS A 204 -7.93 2.04 0.97
CA HIS A 204 -7.38 1.52 -0.26
C HIS A 204 -7.39 -0.02 -0.24
N ALA A 205 -7.20 -0.64 -1.40
CA ALA A 205 -7.09 -2.08 -1.51
C ALA A 205 -5.85 -2.60 -0.76
N LEU A 206 -5.99 -3.77 -0.12
CA LEU A 206 -4.89 -4.46 0.54
C LEU A 206 -4.35 -5.57 -0.34
N ARG A 207 -3.02 -5.68 -0.36
CA ARG A 207 -2.29 -6.78 -0.98
C ARG A 207 -2.28 -7.98 -0.03
N PHE A 208 -2.48 -9.17 -0.57
CA PHE A 208 -2.22 -10.43 0.13
C PHE A 208 -1.71 -11.49 -0.84
N THR A 209 -1.08 -12.55 -0.32
CA THR A 209 -0.59 -13.67 -1.12
C THR A 209 -1.43 -14.92 -0.85
N ALA A 210 -1.55 -15.78 -1.87
CA ALA A 210 -2.23 -17.07 -1.79
C ALA A 210 -1.26 -18.18 -2.16
N GLN A 211 -1.35 -19.32 -1.47
CA GLN A 211 -0.43 -20.45 -1.68
C GLN A 211 -0.49 -21.03 -3.10
N ARG A 212 -1.68 -21.02 -3.71
CA ARG A 212 -1.90 -21.53 -5.06
C ARG A 212 -2.63 -20.48 -5.87
N THR A 213 -1.92 -19.93 -6.84
CA THR A 213 -2.45 -19.00 -7.83
C THR A 213 -2.50 -19.69 -9.19
N ARG A 214 -3.25 -19.12 -10.13
CA ARG A 214 -3.33 -19.62 -11.51
C ARG A 214 -2.22 -18.99 -12.33
N ARG A 215 -1.67 -19.74 -13.30
CA ARG A 215 -0.79 -19.25 -14.36
C ARG A 215 -1.50 -18.35 -15.39
N ALA A 216 -2.19 -17.33 -14.90
CA ALA A 216 -2.94 -16.33 -15.64
C ALA A 216 -3.38 -15.22 -14.68
N TYR A 217 -3.46 -13.99 -15.18
CA TYR A 217 -3.93 -12.83 -14.44
C TYR A 217 -5.17 -12.20 -15.10
N VAL A 218 -5.89 -11.40 -14.30
CA VAL A 218 -6.96 -10.52 -14.78
C VAL A 218 -6.55 -9.08 -14.49
N TRP A 219 -7.04 -8.14 -15.28
CA TRP A 219 -6.85 -6.71 -14.97
C TRP A 219 -7.35 -6.43 -13.54
N PRO A 220 -6.60 -5.66 -12.72
CA PRO A 220 -5.47 -4.81 -13.09
C PRO A 220 -4.08 -5.46 -13.05
N ALA A 221 -3.95 -6.72 -12.63
CA ALA A 221 -2.66 -7.40 -12.61
C ALA A 221 -2.04 -7.48 -14.02
N ARG A 222 -0.71 -7.46 -14.06
CA ARG A 222 0.11 -7.40 -15.29
C ARG A 222 0.93 -8.66 -15.51
N HIS A 223 1.13 -9.46 -14.48
CA HIS A 223 1.95 -10.66 -14.49
C HIS A 223 1.40 -11.74 -13.53
N PHE A 224 1.96 -12.95 -13.54
CA PHE A 224 1.61 -14.04 -12.62
C PHE A 224 2.86 -14.74 -12.06
N ALA A 225 2.79 -15.26 -10.84
CA ALA A 225 3.92 -15.97 -10.21
C ALA A 225 3.90 -17.50 -10.41
N SER A 226 2.74 -18.08 -10.77
CA SER A 226 2.53 -19.53 -10.74
C SER A 226 3.34 -20.26 -11.82
N SER A 227 3.88 -21.42 -11.46
CA SER A 227 4.59 -22.34 -12.37
C SER A 227 3.65 -23.24 -13.15
#